data_AF-A0A6J4MEI9-F1
#
_entry.id   AF-A0A6J4MEI9-F1
#
_cell.length_a   1.000
_cell.length_b   1.000
_cell.length_c   1.000
_cell.angle_alpha   90.00
_cell.angle_beta   90.00
_cell.angle_gamma   90.00
#
_symmetry.space_group_name_H-M   'P 1'
#
loop_
_entity.id
_entity.type
_entity.pdbx_description
1 polymer ?
#
loop_
_entity_poly.entity_id
_entity_poly.type
_entity_poly.pdbx_seq_one_letter_code
_entity_poly.pdbx_strand_id
1 'polypeptide(L)' 'AVVPLQDVLGLGSEHRMNTPGTPEGNWGWRFRAGDLTPALAERLNKLTHATGRLHAEQ' A
#
# COMPACT_ATOMS: atom_id res chain seq x y z
N ALA A 1 9.33 9.03 0.16
CA ALA A 1 8.51 8.38 1.22
C ALA A 1 8.05 7.02 0.68
N VAL A 2 7.90 6.03 1.55
CA VAL A 2 7.44 4.67 1.17
C VAL A 2 6.30 4.29 2.12
N VAL A 3 5.25 3.66 1.60
CA VAL A 3 4.07 3.24 2.37
C VAL A 3 3.70 1.79 2.03
N PRO A 4 3.24 0.98 3.01
CA PRO A 4 2.69 -0.35 2.76
C PRO A 4 1.46 -0.31 1.85
N LEU A 5 1.30 -1.32 1.00
CA LEU A 5 0.11 -1.43 0.15
C LEU A 5 -1.16 -1.67 0.97
N GLN A 6 -1.06 -2.35 2.12
CA GLN A 6 -2.19 -2.52 3.05
C GLN A 6 -2.79 -1.19 3.50
N ASP A 7 -1.95 -0.17 3.76
CA ASP A 7 -2.40 1.15 4.20
C ASP A 7 -3.07 1.92 3.06
N VAL A 8 -2.56 1.77 1.83
CA VAL A 8 -3.19 2.34 0.62
C VAL A 8 -4.61 1.79 0.44
N LEU A 9 -4.77 0.48 0.68
CA LEU A 9 -6.03 -0.26 0.60
C LEU A 9 -6.94 -0.07 1.83
N GLY A 10 -6.45 0.55 2.91
CA GLY A 10 -7.21 0.79 4.14
C GLY A 10 -7.55 -0.49 4.91
N LEU A 11 -6.67 -1.49 4.87
CA LEU A 11 -6.89 -2.81 5.46
C LEU A 11 -6.53 -2.86 6.95
N GLY A 12 -7.19 -3.74 7.70
CA GLY A 12 -6.98 -3.93 9.13
C GLY A 12 -5.82 -4.88 9.48
N SER A 13 -5.71 -5.22 10.76
CA SER A 13 -4.62 -6.05 11.29
C SER A 13 -4.59 -7.47 10.76
N GLU A 14 -5.72 -7.97 10.25
CA GLU A 14 -5.87 -9.27 9.57
C GLU A 14 -5.04 -9.36 8.27
N HIS A 15 -4.55 -8.23 7.75
CA HIS A 15 -3.70 -8.16 6.55
C HIS A 15 -2.21 -7.90 6.86
N ARG A 16 -1.80 -8.02 8.13
CA ARG A 16 -0.40 -7.85 8.55
C ARG A 16 0.51 -8.85 7.84
N MET A 17 1.63 -8.35 7.31
CA MET A 17 2.61 -9.21 6.63
C MET A 17 3.38 -10.11 7.61
N ASN A 18 3.70 -9.62 8.81
CA ASN A 18 4.46 -10.38 9.81
C ASN A 18 4.15 -9.93 11.25
N THR A 19 4.08 -10.89 12.17
CA THR A 19 4.03 -10.71 13.61
C THR A 19 5.30 -11.31 14.24
N PRO A 20 6.30 -10.48 14.59
CA PRO A 20 7.54 -10.96 15.20
C PRO A 20 7.28 -11.83 16.44
N GLY A 21 8.02 -12.94 16.57
CA GLY A 21 7.83 -13.92 17.64
C GLY A 21 6.70 -14.92 17.41
N THR A 22 5.92 -14.79 16.34
CA THR A 22 4.93 -15.79 15.93
C THR A 22 5.57 -16.73 14.90
N PRO A 23 5.60 -18.06 15.13
CA PRO A 23 6.30 -19.00 14.24
C PRO A 23 5.55 -19.29 12.94
N GLU A 24 4.22 -19.15 12.93
CA GLU A 24 3.35 -19.54 11.82
C GLU A 24 2.43 -18.39 11.37
N GLY A 25 1.84 -18.52 10.18
CA GLY A 25 0.83 -17.56 9.69
C GLY A 25 1.37 -16.22 9.17
N ASN A 26 2.69 -16.04 9.06
CA ASN A 26 3.32 -14.85 8.50
C ASN A 26 3.57 -14.97 7.00
N TRP A 27 3.86 -13.84 6.35
CA TRP A 27 4.34 -13.71 4.97
C TRP A 27 3.37 -14.21 3.89
N GLY A 28 2.14 -14.59 4.27
CA GLY A 28 1.11 -15.10 3.37
C GLY A 28 0.22 -14.02 2.76
N TRP A 29 0.34 -12.75 3.18
CA TRP A 29 -0.52 -11.69 2.68
C TRP A 29 -0.29 -11.43 1.19
N ARG A 30 -1.39 -11.32 0.43
CA ARG A 30 -1.40 -11.01 -1.00
C ARG A 30 -2.61 -10.14 -1.30
N PHE A 31 -2.43 -9.16 -2.19
CA PHE A 31 -3.55 -8.45 -2.79
C PHE A 31 -4.11 -9.24 -3.99
N ARG A 32 -5.34 -8.93 -4.38
CA ARG A 32 -5.95 -9.41 -5.64
C ARG A 32 -5.79 -8.35 -6.70
N ALA A 33 -5.66 -8.76 -7.97
CA ALA A 33 -5.50 -7.81 -9.08
C ALA A 33 -6.58 -6.72 -9.12
N GLY A 34 -7.83 -7.05 -8.76
CA GLY A 34 -8.95 -6.11 -8.71
C GLY A 34 -8.91 -5.08 -7.58
N ASP A 35 -8.06 -5.27 -6.56
CA ASP A 35 -7.91 -4.31 -5.47
C ASP A 35 -7.18 -3.03 -5.93
N LEU A 36 -6.37 -3.13 -6.99
CA LEU A 36 -5.65 -2.00 -7.58
C LEU A 36 -6.53 -1.27 -8.59
N THR A 37 -7.27 -0.28 -8.09
CA THR A 37 -8.23 0.49 -8.91
C THR A 37 -7.61 1.78 -9.47
N PRO A 38 -8.10 2.29 -10.61
CA PRO A 38 -7.69 3.60 -11.13
C PRO A 38 -7.89 4.74 -10.11
N ALA A 39 -8.94 4.68 -9.30
CA ALA A 39 -9.23 5.67 -8.27
C ALA A 39 -8.14 5.73 -7.18
N LEU A 40 -7.56 4.59 -6.80
CA LEU A 40 -6.42 4.56 -5.87
C LEU A 40 -5.18 5.22 -6.47
N ALA A 41 -4.89 4.93 -7.74
CA ALA A 41 -3.77 5.55 -8.45
C ALA A 41 -3.94 7.08 -8.54
N GLU A 42 -5.14 7.55 -8.87
CA GLU A 42 -5.45 8.98 -8.93
C GLU A 42 -5.30 9.66 -7.56
N ARG A 43 -5.80 9.03 -6.49
CA ARG A 43 -5.66 9.54 -5.12
C ARG A 43 -4.19 9.68 -4.71
N LEU A 44 -3.38 8.63 -4.98
CA LEU A 44 -1.95 8.65 -4.68
C LEU A 44 -1.22 9.71 -5.51
N ASN A 45 -1.52 9.81 -6.81
CA ASN A 45 -0.94 10.81 -7.68
C ASN A 45 -1.23 12.23 -7.15
N LYS A 46 -2.50 12.57 -6.87
CA LYS A 46 -2.89 13.86 -6.29
C LYS A 46 -2.12 14.18 -5.00
N LEU A 47 -1.98 13.21 -4.09
CA LEU A 47 -1.24 13.39 -2.85
C LEU A 47 0.26 13.62 -3.10
N THR A 48 0.86 12.87 -4.02
CA THR A 48 2.28 13.03 -4.36
C THR A 48 2.56 14.37 -5.03
N HIS A 49 1.67 14.86 -5.90
CA HIS A 49 1.75 16.22 -6.45
C HIS A 49 1.63 17.28 -5.35
N ALA A 50 0.57 17.21 -4.53
CA ALA A 50 0.29 18.21 -3.49
C ALA A 50 1.39 18.31 -2.42
N THR A 51 2.15 17.23 -2.22
CA THR A 51 3.25 17.18 -1.25
C THR A 51 4.63 17.38 -1.87
N GLY A 52 4.71 17.74 -3.17
CA GLY A 52 5.99 17.97 -3.87
C GLY A 52 6.85 16.71 -4.02
N ARG A 53 6.22 15.52 -4.05
CA ARG A 53 6.88 14.21 -4.15
C ARG A 53 6.71 13.56 -5.52
N LEU A 54 6.00 14.21 -6.44
CA LEU A 54 6.03 13.81 -7.83
C LEU A 54 7.34 14.31 -8.43
N HIS A 55 8.19 13.39 -8.90
CA HIS A 55 9.33 13.77 -9.71
C HIS A 55 8.81 14.27 -11.06
N ALA A 56 9.24 15.46 -11.48
CA ALA A 56 9.14 15.82 -12.88
C ALA A 56 10.01 14.84 -13.66
N GLU A 57 9.45 14.21 -14.70
CA GLU A 57 10.25 13.50 -15.70
C GLU A 57 11.33 14.47 -16.20
N GLN A 58 12.60 14.03 -16.13
CA GLN A 58 13.71 14.73 -16.78
C GLN A 58 13.69 14.43 -18.27
#